data_AF-A0AAX6HD18-F1
#
_entry.id   AF-A0AAX6HD18-F1
#
_cell.length_a   1.000
_cell.length_b   1.000
_cell.length_c   1.000
_cell.angle_alpha   90.00
_cell.angle_beta   90.00
_cell.angle_gamma   90.00
#
_symmetry.space_group_name_H-M   'P 1'
#
loop_
_entity.id
_entity.type
_entity.pdbx_description
1 polymer ?
#
loop_
_entity_poly.entity_id
_entity_poly.type
_entity_poly.pdbx_seq_one_letter_code
_entity_poly.pdbx_strand_id
1 'polypeptide(L)'
;MASLYFLMTRWREKVRSSTPLHVSLAEISAVVGFLSSLIYLISFFGIAYVQSFISSDDVATDLDINTFLKPSPSTSITRPPLLLEQEGDRAAVVPLSERDQEIVSSVVSGRTPSHALESLLGDARRAARVRREALGRVTGRPLDGLPLDRFDYDSILGQCCEMPVGYVQLPVGVAGPLVLDGRAYYVPMATTEGCLVASTNRGCKAIGMSGGAASVVLGDGMTRAPVVKFETAKRATELKFFLEDPENFEMLASAFNRSSRFARLQAIKCSLAGRNLYMRFRCSTGDAMGMNMVSKGVQNVLDYLQTDFPDMDVVSISGNFCSDKKPAAVNWIEGRGKSVVCEAIIKEDIVKEVLKTTVQALVELNIVKNLTGSAVAGSLGGLMLMPAMS
;
A
#
# COMPACT_ATOMS: atom_id res chain seq x y z
N MET A 1 8.40 13.29 -33.55
CA MET A 1 9.03 11.95 -33.40
C MET A 1 9.69 11.45 -34.68
N ALA A 2 9.05 11.51 -35.85
CA ALA A 2 9.64 11.04 -37.13
C ALA A 2 10.96 11.75 -37.51
N SER A 3 11.05 13.08 -37.36
CA SER A 3 12.26 13.85 -37.68
C SER A 3 13.47 13.50 -36.80
N LEU A 4 13.23 13.23 -35.51
CA LEU A 4 14.29 12.82 -34.57
C LEU A 4 14.80 11.40 -34.88
N TYR A 5 13.88 10.48 -35.20
CA TYR A 5 14.24 9.13 -35.62
C TYR A 5 15.05 9.12 -36.92
N PHE A 6 14.66 9.96 -37.90
CA PHE A 6 15.39 10.15 -39.15
C PHE A 6 16.82 10.67 -38.92
N LEU A 7 16.99 11.70 -38.08
CA LEU A 7 18.31 12.26 -37.74
C LEU A 7 19.20 11.24 -37.05
N MET A 8 18.67 10.52 -36.05
CA MET A 8 19.43 9.50 -35.31
C MET A 8 19.89 8.34 -36.21
N THR A 9 19.03 7.91 -37.14
CA THR A 9 19.36 6.83 -38.08
C THR A 9 20.43 7.28 -39.08
N ARG A 10 20.29 8.48 -39.66
CA ARG A 10 21.24 9.03 -40.63
C ARG A 10 22.61 9.33 -40.02
N TRP A 11 22.65 9.89 -38.82
CA TRP A 11 23.91 10.15 -38.15
C TRP A 11 24.61 8.86 -37.72
N ARG A 12 23.84 7.84 -37.30
CA ARG A 12 24.39 6.50 -37.04
C ARG A 12 24.99 5.86 -38.28
N GLU A 13 24.37 6.03 -39.45
CA GLU A 13 24.91 5.55 -40.73
C GLU A 13 26.18 6.30 -41.16
N LYS A 14 26.22 7.62 -40.96
CA LYS A 14 27.43 8.42 -41.25
C LYS A 14 28.61 8.03 -40.38
N VAL A 15 28.35 7.79 -39.09
CA VAL A 15 29.37 7.30 -38.14
C VAL A 15 29.86 5.91 -38.52
N ARG A 16 28.98 5.02 -38.99
CA ARG A 16 29.37 3.67 -39.45
C ARG A 16 30.13 3.64 -40.77
N SER A 17 29.89 4.60 -41.65
CA SER A 17 30.50 4.65 -43.00
C SER A 17 31.73 5.56 -43.07
N SER A 18 32.18 6.14 -41.94
CA SER A 18 33.26 7.13 -41.88
C SER A 18 33.12 8.26 -42.89
N THR A 19 31.87 8.59 -43.25
CA THR A 19 31.58 9.66 -44.20
C THR A 19 31.65 11.00 -43.46
N PRO A 20 32.26 12.04 -44.05
CA PRO A 20 32.38 13.34 -43.39
C PRO A 20 30.99 13.89 -43.04
N LEU A 21 30.89 14.50 -41.85
CA LEU A 21 29.67 15.02 -41.23
C LEU A 21 29.14 16.30 -41.91
N HIS A 22 29.03 16.29 -43.24
CA HIS A 22 28.31 17.34 -43.96
C HIS A 22 26.82 17.18 -43.73
N VAL A 23 26.17 18.25 -43.24
CA VAL A 23 24.72 18.27 -43.02
C VAL A 23 24.04 18.50 -44.36
N SER A 24 23.28 17.50 -44.80
CA SER A 24 22.48 17.55 -46.02
C SER A 24 21.23 18.41 -45.83
N LEU A 25 20.66 18.90 -46.94
CA LEU A 25 19.42 19.67 -46.94
C LEU A 25 18.27 18.95 -46.23
N ALA A 26 18.22 17.62 -46.30
CA ALA A 26 17.24 16.78 -45.63
C ALA A 26 17.43 16.71 -44.10
N GLU A 27 18.68 16.81 -43.61
CA GLU A 27 18.95 16.88 -42.18
C GLU A 27 18.65 18.28 -41.64
N ILE A 28 18.93 19.33 -42.43
CA ILE A 28 18.54 20.71 -42.07
C ILE A 28 17.02 20.81 -41.95
N SER A 29 16.26 20.29 -42.91
CA SER A 29 14.78 20.31 -42.84
C SER A 29 14.24 19.51 -41.66
N ALA A 30 14.86 18.36 -41.34
CA ALA A 30 14.48 17.56 -40.18
C ALA A 30 14.77 18.28 -38.84
N VAL A 31 15.89 18.99 -38.74
CA VAL A 31 16.23 19.82 -37.55
C VAL A 31 15.25 20.98 -37.41
N VAL A 32 14.94 21.69 -38.50
CA VAL A 32 13.95 22.78 -38.50
C VAL A 32 12.56 22.26 -38.10
N GLY A 33 12.15 21.10 -38.62
CA GLY A 33 10.89 20.46 -38.24
C GLY A 33 10.85 20.05 -36.76
N PHE A 34 11.97 19.58 -36.22
CA PHE A 34 12.08 19.25 -34.80
C PHE A 34 11.99 20.51 -33.91
N LEU A 35 12.72 21.57 -34.23
CA LEU A 35 12.66 22.84 -33.52
C LEU A 35 11.27 23.48 -33.58
N SER A 36 10.63 23.44 -34.75
CA SER A 36 9.26 23.96 -34.94
C SER A 36 8.24 23.17 -34.10
N SER A 37 8.38 21.84 -34.03
CA SER A 37 7.55 21.00 -33.17
C SER A 37 7.78 21.25 -31.68
N LEU A 38 9.01 21.55 -31.27
CA LEU A 38 9.35 21.87 -29.89
C LEU A 38 8.76 23.23 -29.49
N ILE A 39 8.90 24.24 -30.35
CA ILE A 39 8.31 25.57 -30.16
C ILE A 39 6.78 25.45 -30.11
N TYR A 40 6.16 24.69 -31.01
CA TYR A 40 4.72 24.44 -30.98
C TYR A 40 4.29 23.79 -29.66
N LEU A 41 5.03 22.80 -29.17
CA LEU A 41 4.69 22.09 -27.94
C LEU A 41 4.83 23.00 -26.71
N ILE A 42 5.88 23.82 -26.66
CA ILE A 42 6.07 24.81 -25.60
C ILE A 42 4.99 25.89 -25.66
N SER A 43 4.59 26.36 -26.85
CA SER A 43 3.52 27.35 -26.99
C SER A 43 2.15 26.77 -26.64
N PHE A 44 1.84 25.55 -27.09
CA PHE A 44 0.55 24.89 -26.84
C PHE A 44 0.37 24.54 -25.36
N PHE A 45 1.37 23.93 -24.72
CA PHE A 45 1.30 23.60 -23.30
C PHE A 45 1.60 24.79 -22.39
N GLY A 46 2.41 25.75 -22.84
CA GLY A 46 2.71 26.98 -22.09
C GLY A 46 1.48 27.88 -21.96
N ILE A 47 0.66 28.00 -23.00
CA ILE A 47 -0.61 28.75 -22.93
C ILE A 47 -1.59 28.05 -21.99
N ALA A 48 -1.71 26.71 -22.04
CA ALA A 48 -2.57 25.95 -21.13
C ALA A 48 -2.11 26.05 -19.66
N TYR A 49 -0.80 26.08 -19.41
CA TYR A 49 -0.23 26.25 -18.07
C TYR A 49 -0.53 27.64 -17.51
N VAL A 50 -0.34 28.70 -18.31
CA VAL A 50 -0.65 30.09 -17.93
C VAL A 50 -2.16 30.31 -17.80
N GLN A 51 -2.99 29.72 -18.65
CA GLN A 51 -4.45 29.77 -18.51
C GLN A 51 -4.95 29.04 -17.25
N SER A 52 -4.31 27.97 -16.79
CA SER A 52 -4.70 27.31 -15.52
C SER A 52 -4.40 28.17 -14.28
N PHE A 53 -3.37 29.03 -14.38
CA PHE A 53 -3.05 30.01 -13.33
C PHE A 53 -3.96 31.25 -13.35
N ILE A 54 -4.43 31.68 -14.52
CA ILE A 54 -5.31 32.85 -14.67
C ILE A 54 -6.80 32.47 -14.52
N SER A 55 -7.21 31.27 -14.92
CA SER A 55 -8.62 30.83 -14.87
C SER A 55 -9.04 30.24 -13.52
N SER A 56 -8.13 30.19 -12.53
CA SER A 56 -8.51 29.78 -11.16
C SER A 56 -9.36 30.84 -10.44
N ASP A 57 -9.49 32.06 -10.98
CA ASP A 57 -10.30 33.13 -10.40
C ASP A 57 -11.66 33.35 -11.06
N ASP A 58 -11.99 32.69 -12.19
CA ASP A 58 -13.23 32.97 -12.94
C ASP A 58 -13.87 31.72 -13.57
N VAL A 59 -14.34 30.75 -12.76
CA VAL A 59 -15.42 29.82 -13.16
C VAL A 59 -16.24 29.42 -11.94
N ALA A 60 -17.20 30.27 -11.55
CA ALA A 60 -18.22 29.95 -10.55
C ALA A 60 -19.60 30.48 -11.02
N THR A 61 -20.22 29.72 -11.92
CA THR A 61 -21.64 29.81 -12.35
C THR A 61 -21.87 28.51 -13.14
N ASP A 62 -22.73 27.55 -12.80
CA ASP A 62 -23.98 27.54 -12.05
C ASP A 62 -24.11 26.20 -11.29
N LEU A 63 -24.27 26.24 -9.97
CA LEU A 63 -24.88 25.16 -9.20
C LEU A 63 -25.55 25.79 -7.98
N ASP A 64 -26.89 25.79 -7.99
CA ASP A 64 -27.76 26.36 -6.97
C ASP A 64 -27.54 25.73 -5.59
N ILE A 65 -26.77 26.42 -4.75
CA ILE A 65 -26.53 26.14 -3.32
C ILE A 65 -27.51 26.96 -2.43
N ASN A 66 -28.47 27.66 -3.03
CA ASN A 66 -29.29 28.66 -2.34
C ASN A 66 -30.40 28.12 -1.41
N THR A 67 -30.58 26.81 -1.29
CA THR A 67 -31.61 26.25 -0.37
C THR A 67 -31.11 26.00 1.06
N PHE A 68 -29.82 26.16 1.35
CA PHE A 68 -29.25 25.80 2.68
C PHE A 68 -28.57 26.92 3.46
N LEU A 69 -28.51 28.16 2.97
CA LEU A 69 -27.81 29.24 3.68
C LEU A 69 -28.63 30.54 3.67
N LYS A 70 -29.41 30.76 4.74
CA LYS A 70 -29.71 32.13 5.17
C LYS A 70 -28.44 32.70 5.85
N PRO A 71 -28.01 33.92 5.54
CA PRO A 71 -26.75 34.46 6.04
C PRO A 71 -26.88 35.00 7.47
N SER A 72 -25.98 34.56 8.35
CA SER A 72 -25.58 35.26 9.58
C SER A 72 -24.24 36.00 9.34
N PRO A 73 -23.98 37.14 10.02
CA PRO A 73 -23.00 38.11 9.55
C PRO A 73 -21.53 37.68 9.75
N SER A 74 -20.71 38.16 8.82
CA SER A 74 -19.27 38.02 8.61
C SER A 74 -18.41 37.69 9.84
N THR A 75 -17.60 36.63 9.72
CA THR A 75 -16.41 36.43 10.56
C THR A 75 -15.24 36.00 9.68
N SER A 76 -14.08 36.59 9.95
CA SER A 76 -12.77 36.38 9.32
C SER A 76 -12.43 34.92 9.02
N ILE A 77 -11.75 34.67 7.89
CA ILE A 77 -11.19 33.36 7.54
C ILE A 77 -10.15 32.95 8.59
N THR A 78 -10.57 32.16 9.58
CA THR A 78 -9.71 31.45 10.52
C THR A 78 -9.24 30.13 9.91
N ARG A 79 -7.97 29.76 10.18
CA ARG A 79 -7.42 28.41 9.95
C ARG A 79 -8.42 27.33 10.40
N PRO A 80 -8.44 26.14 9.76
CA PRO A 80 -9.27 25.04 10.23
C PRO A 80 -9.00 24.86 11.73
N PRO A 81 -10.03 24.71 12.56
CA PRO A 81 -9.82 24.57 13.99
C PRO A 81 -8.94 23.34 14.17
N LEU A 82 -7.74 23.55 14.72
CA LEU A 82 -7.13 22.51 15.55
C LEU A 82 -8.27 21.97 16.41
N LEU A 83 -8.40 20.64 16.44
CA LEU A 83 -9.22 19.87 17.38
C LEU A 83 -9.59 20.76 18.55
N LEU A 84 -10.88 21.11 18.67
CA LEU A 84 -11.46 21.85 19.78
C LEU A 84 -10.55 21.70 20.99
N GLU A 85 -9.87 22.78 21.38
CA GLU A 85 -9.27 22.86 22.70
C GLU A 85 -10.44 22.63 23.65
N GLN A 86 -10.67 21.37 24.03
CA GLN A 86 -11.55 21.07 25.14
C GLN A 86 -10.82 21.69 26.33
N GLU A 87 -11.34 22.83 26.78
CA GLU A 87 -10.89 23.57 27.97
C GLU A 87 -10.91 22.71 29.26
N GLY A 88 -11.29 21.43 29.19
CA GLY A 88 -11.26 20.47 30.29
C GLY A 88 -10.15 19.41 30.26
N ASP A 89 -9.26 19.39 29.25
CA ASP A 89 -8.33 18.25 29.07
C ASP A 89 -6.86 18.65 28.83
N ARG A 90 -6.48 19.88 29.22
CA ARG A 90 -5.09 20.12 29.63
C ARG A 90 -4.89 19.39 30.96
N ALA A 91 -4.70 18.06 30.89
CA ALA A 91 -3.99 17.37 31.96
C ALA A 91 -2.73 18.20 32.19
N ALA A 92 -2.63 18.84 33.36
CA ALA A 92 -1.49 19.67 33.70
C ALA A 92 -0.24 18.87 33.33
N VAL A 93 0.62 19.43 32.46
CA VAL A 93 1.87 18.79 32.08
C VAL A 93 2.63 18.62 33.39
N VAL A 94 2.52 17.44 33.99
CA VAL A 94 3.19 17.13 35.25
C VAL A 94 4.65 17.36 34.96
N PRO A 95 5.39 18.19 35.70
CA PRO A 95 6.81 18.37 35.41
C PRO A 95 7.55 17.03 35.48
N LEU A 96 8.57 16.84 34.65
CA LEU A 96 9.43 15.66 34.79
C LEU A 96 10.13 15.71 36.14
N SER A 97 10.18 14.57 36.84
CA SER A 97 10.95 14.47 38.08
C SER A 97 12.44 14.76 37.81
N GLU A 98 13.19 15.23 38.80
CA GLU A 98 14.63 15.50 38.64
C GLU A 98 15.38 14.26 38.11
N ARG A 99 15.02 13.07 38.62
CA ARG A 99 15.55 11.79 38.12
C ARG A 99 15.25 11.57 36.65
N ASP A 100 14.04 11.90 36.19
CA ASP A 100 13.71 11.78 34.76
C ASP A 100 14.52 12.77 33.92
N GLN A 101 14.77 13.99 34.42
CA GLN A 101 15.59 14.96 33.71
C GLN A 101 17.05 14.51 33.55
N GLU A 102 17.60 13.83 34.56
CA GLU A 102 18.93 13.20 34.48
C GLU A 102 18.94 12.07 33.44
N ILE A 103 17.93 11.21 33.44
CA ILE A 103 17.80 10.13 32.46
C ILE A 103 17.68 10.70 31.05
N VAL A 104 16.85 11.73 30.85
CA VAL A 104 16.74 12.44 29.57
C VAL A 104 18.10 12.96 29.14
N SER A 105 18.84 13.63 30.02
CA SER A 105 20.18 14.16 29.71
C SER A 105 21.18 13.03 29.38
N SER A 106 21.04 11.88 30.04
CA SER A 106 21.82 10.68 29.74
C SER A 106 21.47 10.04 28.39
N VAL A 107 20.20 10.12 27.95
CA VAL A 107 19.76 9.65 26.63
C VAL A 107 20.25 10.62 25.54
N VAL A 108 20.10 11.93 25.76
CA VAL A 108 20.57 12.99 24.84
C VAL A 108 22.07 12.91 24.61
N SER A 109 22.85 12.61 25.66
CA SER A 109 24.31 12.43 25.55
C SER A 109 24.75 11.06 25.00
N GLY A 110 23.81 10.16 24.70
CA GLY A 110 24.09 8.82 24.16
C GLY A 110 24.62 7.80 25.17
N ARG A 111 24.70 8.15 26.47
CA ARG A 111 25.15 7.22 27.53
C ARG A 111 24.11 6.14 27.81
N THR A 112 22.82 6.46 27.75
CA THR A 112 21.72 5.51 27.91
C THR A 112 21.04 5.27 26.56
N PRO A 113 20.99 4.02 26.05
CA PRO A 113 20.30 3.71 24.82
C PRO A 113 18.77 3.84 24.97
N SER A 114 18.13 4.57 24.05
CA SER A 114 16.68 4.85 24.08
C SER A 114 15.79 3.59 24.06
N HIS A 115 16.23 2.52 23.38
CA HIS A 115 15.47 1.26 23.29
C HIS A 115 15.49 0.42 24.59
N ALA A 116 16.30 0.79 25.58
CA ALA A 116 16.40 0.06 26.84
C ALA A 116 15.54 0.69 27.96
N LEU A 117 14.86 1.81 27.69
CA LEU A 117 14.14 2.59 28.69
C LEU A 117 13.00 1.81 29.35
N GLU A 118 12.26 0.99 28.58
CA GLU A 118 11.19 0.16 29.10
C GLU A 118 11.71 -0.82 30.16
N SER A 119 12.83 -1.51 29.87
CA SER A 119 13.47 -2.45 30.80
C SER A 119 14.11 -1.74 32.00
N LEU A 120 14.69 -0.54 31.80
CA LEU A 120 15.36 0.21 32.86
C LEU A 120 14.39 0.84 33.86
N LEU A 121 13.27 1.36 33.36
CA LEU A 121 12.31 2.13 34.16
C LEU A 121 11.17 1.27 34.71
N GLY A 122 10.92 0.10 34.13
CA GLY A 122 9.83 -0.79 34.54
C GLY A 122 8.42 -0.21 34.30
N ASP A 123 8.33 0.87 33.54
CA ASP A 123 7.08 1.59 33.22
C ASP A 123 7.17 2.08 31.77
N ALA A 124 6.38 1.46 30.89
CA ALA A 124 6.41 1.73 29.45
C ALA A 124 5.91 3.14 29.11
N ARG A 125 4.93 3.68 29.86
CA ARG A 125 4.43 5.05 29.68
C ARG A 125 5.50 6.06 30.07
N ARG A 126 6.16 5.85 31.22
CA ARG A 126 7.29 6.68 31.66
C ARG A 126 8.46 6.62 30.68
N ALA A 127 8.77 5.44 30.14
CA ALA A 127 9.78 5.27 29.10
C ALA A 127 9.45 6.07 27.83
N ALA A 128 8.22 5.98 27.32
CA ALA A 128 7.75 6.77 26.18
C ALA A 128 7.86 8.28 26.44
N ARG A 129 7.53 8.71 27.66
CA ARG A 129 7.63 10.11 28.09
C ARG A 129 9.06 10.64 28.11
N VAL A 130 9.97 9.91 28.74
CA VAL A 130 11.41 10.25 28.79
C VAL A 130 11.98 10.31 27.38
N ARG A 131 11.63 9.33 26.54
CA ARG A 131 12.06 9.30 25.13
C ARG A 131 11.56 10.49 24.33
N ARG A 132 10.29 10.85 24.48
CA ARG A 132 9.68 12.01 23.83
C ARG A 132 10.41 13.30 24.20
N GLU A 133 10.70 13.51 25.48
CA GLU A 133 11.45 14.69 25.95
C GLU A 133 12.88 14.70 25.40
N ALA A 134 13.58 13.57 25.45
CA ALA A 134 14.93 13.46 24.90
C ALA A 134 14.96 13.77 23.40
N LEU A 135 13.98 13.26 22.64
CA LEU A 135 13.82 13.55 21.21
C LEU A 135 13.55 15.04 20.97
N GLY A 136 12.72 15.68 21.81
CA GLY A 136 12.46 17.11 21.75
C GLY A 136 13.73 17.95 21.94
N ARG A 137 14.59 17.57 22.90
CA ARG A 137 15.89 18.24 23.13
C ARG A 137 16.89 18.03 22.00
N VAL A 138 16.98 16.80 21.47
CA VAL A 138 17.88 16.48 20.34
C VAL A 138 17.49 17.24 19.08
N THR A 139 16.19 17.34 18.80
CA THR A 139 15.67 17.97 17.58
C THR A 139 15.43 19.48 17.70
N GLY A 140 15.44 20.01 18.92
CA GLY A 140 15.05 21.39 19.22
C GLY A 140 13.56 21.67 18.96
N ARG A 141 12.73 20.63 18.81
CA ARG A 141 11.29 20.76 18.50
C ARG A 141 10.46 19.92 19.48
N PRO A 142 9.58 20.54 20.29
CA PRO A 142 8.69 19.79 21.15
C PRO A 142 7.63 19.02 20.33
N LEU A 143 7.10 17.95 20.91
CA LEU A 143 6.14 17.04 20.28
C LEU A 143 4.68 17.30 20.71
N ASP A 144 4.35 18.53 21.12
CA ASP A 144 3.10 18.87 21.83
C ASP A 144 1.81 18.41 21.15
N GLY A 145 1.78 18.37 19.81
CA GLY A 145 0.63 17.89 19.03
C GLY A 145 0.48 16.36 18.94
N LEU A 146 1.41 15.59 19.51
CA LEU A 146 1.35 14.14 19.58
C LEU A 146 0.85 13.72 20.98
N PRO A 147 -0.31 13.10 21.13
CA PRO A 147 -0.78 12.60 22.41
C PRO A 147 0.14 11.54 23.03
N LEU A 148 0.15 11.48 24.37
CA LEU A 148 0.89 10.49 25.17
C LEU A 148 -0.01 9.79 26.20
N ASP A 149 -1.01 10.47 26.73
CA ASP A 149 -1.84 9.94 27.81
C ASP A 149 -3.01 9.09 27.29
N ARG A 150 -3.58 8.27 28.18
CA ARG A 150 -4.72 7.36 27.88
C ARG A 150 -4.44 6.31 26.81
N PHE A 151 -3.17 5.95 26.64
CA PHE A 151 -2.75 4.82 25.81
C PHE A 151 -2.07 3.76 26.68
N ASP A 152 -2.44 2.50 26.47
CA ASP A 152 -1.84 1.35 27.14
C ASP A 152 -0.55 0.94 26.43
N TYR A 153 0.58 1.46 26.89
CA TYR A 153 1.90 1.18 26.32
C TYR A 153 2.39 -0.25 26.59
N ASP A 154 1.90 -0.90 27.63
CA ASP A 154 2.29 -2.28 27.93
C ASP A 154 1.71 -3.25 26.90
N SER A 155 0.53 -2.94 26.34
CA SER A 155 -0.11 -3.75 25.29
C SER A 155 0.67 -3.82 23.97
N ILE A 156 1.51 -2.83 23.64
CA ILE A 156 2.27 -2.80 22.38
C ILE A 156 3.70 -3.32 22.52
N LEU A 157 4.20 -3.44 23.75
CA LEU A 157 5.60 -3.73 24.03
C LEU A 157 6.00 -5.12 23.52
N GLY A 158 7.02 -5.16 22.66
CA GLY A 158 7.52 -6.41 22.07
C GLY A 158 6.57 -7.07 21.06
N GLN A 159 5.49 -6.39 20.68
CA GLN A 159 4.46 -6.94 19.78
C GLN A 159 4.17 -6.06 18.58
N CYS A 160 3.97 -4.75 18.78
CA CYS A 160 3.41 -3.87 17.74
C CYS A 160 4.35 -2.72 17.32
N CYS A 161 5.05 -2.10 18.26
CA CYS A 161 5.90 -0.95 17.98
C CYS A 161 7.02 -0.86 19.01
N GLU A 162 8.23 -0.58 18.53
CA GLU A 162 9.40 -0.29 19.34
C GLU A 162 9.56 1.21 19.57
N MET A 163 10.15 1.58 20.70
CA MET A 163 10.51 2.96 21.03
C MET A 163 9.38 4.01 20.87
N PRO A 164 8.19 3.78 21.46
CA PRO A 164 7.08 4.73 21.33
C PRO A 164 7.41 6.11 21.92
N VAL A 165 6.88 7.17 21.29
CA VAL A 165 6.97 8.58 21.77
C VAL A 165 5.60 9.25 21.91
N GLY A 166 4.53 8.48 21.69
CA GLY A 166 3.15 8.94 21.57
C GLY A 166 2.38 8.05 20.60
N TYR A 167 1.21 8.51 20.18
CA TYR A 167 0.38 7.83 19.17
C TYR A 167 -0.33 8.86 18.29
N VAL A 168 -0.72 8.46 17.08
CA VAL A 168 -1.47 9.31 16.15
C VAL A 168 -2.96 9.02 16.27
N GLN A 169 -3.77 10.06 16.43
CA GLN A 169 -5.23 9.95 16.40
C GLN A 169 -5.71 10.01 14.94
N LEU A 170 -6.51 9.03 14.54
CA LEU A 170 -7.15 8.99 13.22
C LEU A 170 -8.68 9.08 13.40
N PRO A 171 -9.38 9.98 12.68
CA PRO A 171 -10.84 10.00 12.67
C PRO A 171 -11.40 8.66 12.20
N VAL A 172 -12.38 8.12 12.92
CA VAL A 172 -13.06 6.87 12.57
C VAL A 172 -14.53 7.18 12.30
N GLY A 173 -14.95 6.99 11.06
CA GLY A 173 -16.35 7.03 10.65
C GLY A 173 -16.96 5.64 10.55
N VAL A 174 -18.28 5.57 10.39
CA VAL A 174 -19.01 4.32 10.18
C VAL A 174 -19.85 4.44 8.91
N ALA A 175 -19.71 3.46 8.01
CA ALA A 175 -20.57 3.31 6.83
C ALA A 175 -21.48 2.09 7.00
N GLY A 176 -22.77 2.24 6.72
CA GLY A 176 -23.70 1.11 6.73
C GLY A 176 -25.18 1.46 6.95
N PRO A 177 -26.05 0.43 7.01
CA PRO A 177 -25.68 -0.99 6.96
C PRO A 177 -25.28 -1.44 5.56
N LEU A 178 -24.16 -2.16 5.45
CA LEU A 178 -23.83 -2.99 4.29
C LEU A 178 -24.57 -4.32 4.44
N VAL A 179 -25.58 -4.54 3.60
CA VAL A 179 -26.30 -5.82 3.54
C VAL A 179 -25.49 -6.78 2.66
N LEU A 180 -24.86 -7.77 3.28
CA LEU A 180 -23.98 -8.75 2.63
C LEU A 180 -24.31 -10.15 3.15
N ASP A 181 -24.56 -11.09 2.24
CA ASP A 181 -24.86 -12.51 2.56
C ASP A 181 -26.01 -12.64 3.58
N GLY A 182 -27.06 -11.82 3.40
CA GLY A 182 -28.24 -11.79 4.27
C GLY A 182 -28.02 -11.15 5.64
N ARG A 183 -26.86 -10.53 5.90
CA ARG A 183 -26.52 -9.90 7.19
C ARG A 183 -26.23 -8.42 7.01
N ALA A 184 -26.56 -7.61 8.02
CA ALA A 184 -26.26 -6.19 8.05
C ALA A 184 -24.96 -5.91 8.83
N TYR A 185 -24.02 -5.22 8.19
CA TYR A 185 -22.75 -4.82 8.79
C TYR A 185 -22.60 -3.30 8.85
N TYR A 186 -22.07 -2.78 9.95
CA TYR A 186 -21.64 -1.40 10.08
C TYR A 186 -20.11 -1.36 10.05
N VAL A 187 -19.55 -0.80 8.98
CA VAL A 187 -18.13 -0.89 8.65
C VAL A 187 -17.39 0.31 9.26
N PRO A 188 -16.52 0.10 10.26
CA PRO A 188 -15.67 1.17 10.77
C PRO A 188 -14.57 1.50 9.75
N MET A 189 -14.35 2.80 9.51
CA MET A 189 -13.38 3.30 8.54
C MET A 189 -12.53 4.41 9.18
N ALA A 190 -11.23 4.16 9.37
CA ALA A 190 -10.28 5.16 9.83
C ALA A 190 -9.69 5.90 8.62
N THR A 191 -9.94 7.21 8.49
CA THR A 191 -9.46 8.01 7.36
C THR A 191 -9.40 9.49 7.69
N THR A 192 -8.50 10.21 7.03
CA THR A 192 -8.47 11.68 6.99
C THR A 192 -8.98 12.25 5.66
N GLU A 193 -9.32 11.38 4.70
CA GLU A 193 -9.84 11.77 3.39
C GLU A 193 -11.32 12.19 3.51
N GLY A 194 -11.60 13.45 3.15
CA GLY A 194 -12.95 13.98 3.09
C GLY A 194 -13.84 13.19 2.11
N CYS A 195 -15.14 13.13 2.40
CA CYS A 195 -16.15 12.44 1.59
C CYS A 195 -16.01 10.91 1.45
N LEU A 196 -14.88 10.28 1.82
CA LEU A 196 -14.68 8.84 1.65
C LEU A 196 -15.76 8.01 2.38
N VAL A 197 -15.94 8.23 3.68
CA VAL A 197 -16.95 7.51 4.49
C VAL A 197 -18.36 7.78 3.97
N ALA A 198 -18.67 9.03 3.63
CA ALA A 198 -19.98 9.42 3.11
C ALA A 198 -20.29 8.74 1.75
N SER A 199 -19.30 8.68 0.86
CA SER A 199 -19.39 7.99 -0.43
C SER A 199 -19.60 6.49 -0.25
N THR A 200 -18.82 5.83 0.62
CA THR A 200 -18.99 4.41 0.96
C THR A 200 -20.38 4.15 1.56
N ASN A 201 -20.86 5.03 2.44
CA ASN A 201 -22.19 4.92 3.04
C ASN A 201 -23.31 5.02 1.99
N ARG A 202 -23.17 5.91 1.01
CA ARG A 202 -24.09 6.03 -0.13
C ARG A 202 -24.09 4.75 -0.99
N GLY A 203 -22.94 4.12 -1.18
CA GLY A 203 -22.83 2.80 -1.82
C GLY A 203 -23.56 1.71 -1.05
N CYS A 204 -23.36 1.64 0.27
CA CYS A 204 -24.07 0.71 1.16
C CYS A 204 -25.60 0.89 1.06
N LYS A 205 -26.08 2.14 1.03
CA LYS A 205 -27.50 2.45 0.84
C LYS A 205 -28.04 1.90 -0.49
N ALA A 206 -27.33 2.13 -1.60
CA ALA A 206 -27.76 1.65 -2.91
C ALA A 206 -27.83 0.11 -2.97
N ILE A 207 -26.84 -0.57 -2.39
CA ILE A 207 -26.80 -2.04 -2.26
C ILE A 207 -27.97 -2.53 -1.41
N GLY A 208 -28.16 -1.97 -0.21
CA GLY A 208 -29.23 -2.39 0.71
C GLY A 208 -30.64 -2.20 0.13
N MET A 209 -30.91 -1.06 -0.52
CA MET A 209 -32.20 -0.80 -1.19
C MET A 209 -32.47 -1.74 -2.38
N SER A 210 -31.42 -2.36 -2.92
CA SER A 210 -31.51 -3.28 -4.04
C SER A 210 -31.48 -4.77 -3.63
N GLY A 211 -31.57 -5.07 -2.33
CA GLY A 211 -31.67 -6.44 -1.81
C GLY A 211 -30.37 -7.00 -1.24
N GLY A 212 -29.30 -6.20 -1.21
CA GLY A 212 -28.00 -6.61 -0.68
C GLY A 212 -27.02 -7.13 -1.73
N ALA A 213 -25.85 -7.51 -1.25
CA ALA A 213 -24.78 -8.12 -2.04
C ALA A 213 -24.55 -9.57 -1.59
N ALA A 214 -23.93 -10.37 -2.45
CA ALA A 214 -23.46 -11.72 -2.15
C ALA A 214 -21.94 -11.78 -2.31
N SER A 215 -21.25 -12.55 -1.47
CA SER A 215 -19.80 -12.77 -1.58
C SER A 215 -19.38 -14.22 -1.42
N VAL A 216 -18.25 -14.56 -2.05
CA VAL A 216 -17.65 -15.89 -1.98
C VAL A 216 -16.13 -15.78 -1.84
N VAL A 217 -15.56 -16.55 -0.91
CA VAL A 217 -14.11 -16.72 -0.79
C VAL A 217 -13.68 -17.85 -1.73
N LEU A 218 -12.91 -17.51 -2.76
CA LEU A 218 -12.41 -18.42 -3.80
C LEU A 218 -11.08 -19.06 -3.41
N GLY A 219 -10.31 -18.43 -2.52
CA GLY A 219 -9.01 -18.91 -2.09
C GLY A 219 -8.62 -18.37 -0.74
N ASP A 220 -7.97 -19.21 0.06
CA ASP A 220 -7.42 -18.85 1.35
C ASP A 220 -6.04 -19.50 1.51
N GLY A 221 -4.98 -18.70 1.42
CA GLY A 221 -3.62 -19.18 1.58
C GLY A 221 -2.61 -18.04 1.63
N MET A 222 -1.92 -17.91 2.76
CA MET A 222 -0.79 -17.01 2.89
C MET A 222 0.46 -17.61 2.25
N THR A 223 1.36 -16.76 1.77
CA THR A 223 2.54 -17.21 1.02
C THR A 223 3.86 -16.69 1.60
N ARG A 224 4.87 -17.54 1.52
CA ARG A 224 6.29 -17.19 1.72
C ARG A 224 7.10 -17.85 0.62
N ALA A 225 8.09 -17.13 0.09
CA ALA A 225 8.92 -17.66 -0.98
C ALA A 225 10.40 -17.44 -0.69
N PRO A 226 11.11 -18.42 -0.08
CA PRO A 226 12.56 -18.39 0.00
C PRO A 226 13.19 -18.47 -1.40
N VAL A 227 14.42 -17.97 -1.47
CA VAL A 227 15.31 -18.17 -2.60
C VAL A 227 16.54 -18.93 -2.12
N VAL A 228 16.84 -20.02 -2.82
CA VAL A 228 18.02 -20.84 -2.60
C VAL A 228 18.86 -20.89 -3.87
N LYS A 229 20.11 -21.29 -3.73
CA LYS A 229 21.10 -21.25 -4.79
C LYS A 229 21.95 -22.51 -4.77
N PHE A 230 22.27 -22.99 -5.96
CA PHE A 230 23.16 -24.12 -6.18
C PHE A 230 24.33 -23.73 -7.06
N GLU A 231 25.29 -24.65 -7.22
CA GLU A 231 26.40 -24.48 -8.16
C GLU A 231 25.91 -24.45 -9.61
N THR A 232 24.97 -25.33 -9.96
CA THR A 232 24.46 -25.48 -11.33
C THR A 232 22.93 -25.39 -11.41
N ALA A 233 22.42 -24.98 -12.58
CA ALA A 233 20.99 -24.95 -12.86
C ALA A 233 20.37 -26.36 -12.84
N LYS A 234 21.12 -27.38 -13.26
CA LYS A 234 20.68 -28.78 -13.19
C LYS A 234 20.39 -29.19 -11.75
N ARG A 235 21.30 -28.88 -10.82
CA ARG A 235 21.14 -29.21 -9.40
C ARG A 235 19.96 -28.47 -8.76
N ALA A 236 19.78 -27.19 -9.08
CA ALA A 236 18.59 -26.44 -8.66
C ALA A 236 17.28 -27.05 -9.20
N THR A 237 17.32 -27.63 -10.41
CA THR A 237 16.17 -28.31 -11.02
C THR A 237 15.84 -29.64 -10.33
N GLU A 238 16.84 -30.37 -9.84
CA GLU A 238 16.64 -31.58 -9.03
C GLU A 238 15.82 -31.26 -7.77
N LEU A 239 16.15 -30.18 -7.06
CA LEU A 239 15.34 -29.74 -5.91
C LEU A 239 13.92 -29.30 -6.34
N LYS A 240 13.78 -28.59 -7.46
CA LYS A 240 12.45 -28.23 -7.99
C LYS A 240 11.57 -29.47 -8.19
N PHE A 241 12.09 -30.49 -8.87
CA PHE A 241 11.36 -31.72 -9.12
C PHE A 241 11.04 -32.46 -7.82
N PHE A 242 11.97 -32.52 -6.88
CA PHE A 242 11.72 -33.10 -5.56
C PHE A 242 10.55 -32.41 -4.83
N LEU A 243 10.49 -31.07 -4.84
CA LEU A 243 9.47 -30.28 -4.15
C LEU A 243 8.09 -30.32 -4.80
N GLU A 244 8.03 -30.51 -6.11
CA GLU A 244 6.78 -30.56 -6.87
C GLU A 244 6.28 -31.98 -7.14
N ASP A 245 7.04 -33.00 -6.71
CA ASP A 245 6.63 -34.38 -6.76
C ASP A 245 5.53 -34.66 -5.73
N PRO A 246 4.33 -35.11 -6.16
CA PRO A 246 3.24 -35.47 -5.24
C PRO A 246 3.63 -36.52 -4.20
N GLU A 247 4.57 -37.42 -4.49
CA GLU A 247 5.00 -38.47 -3.54
C GLU A 247 5.74 -37.89 -2.34
N ASN A 248 6.42 -36.74 -2.51
CA ASN A 248 7.18 -36.07 -1.45
C ASN A 248 6.34 -35.07 -0.65
N PHE A 249 5.15 -34.68 -1.15
CA PHE A 249 4.36 -33.60 -0.57
C PHE A 249 3.98 -33.84 0.89
N GLU A 250 3.54 -35.05 1.25
CA GLU A 250 3.14 -35.37 2.62
C GLU A 250 4.29 -35.22 3.62
N MET A 251 5.50 -35.58 3.21
CA MET A 251 6.70 -35.45 4.05
C MET A 251 7.07 -33.98 4.25
N LEU A 252 7.04 -33.18 3.18
CA LEU A 252 7.26 -31.74 3.22
C LEU A 252 6.19 -31.02 4.05
N ALA A 253 4.92 -31.42 3.89
CA ALA A 253 3.80 -30.91 4.67
C ALA A 253 3.96 -31.26 6.16
N SER A 254 4.40 -32.48 6.50
CA SER A 254 4.68 -32.87 7.87
C SER A 254 5.77 -31.99 8.50
N ALA A 255 6.89 -31.76 7.80
CA ALA A 255 7.96 -30.88 8.26
C ALA A 255 7.47 -29.43 8.47
N PHE A 256 6.71 -28.91 7.51
CA PHE A 256 6.13 -27.57 7.55
C PHE A 256 5.14 -27.38 8.72
N ASN A 257 4.19 -28.31 8.84
CA ASN A 257 3.05 -28.22 9.75
C ASN A 257 3.44 -28.39 11.22
N ARG A 258 4.61 -28.98 11.53
CA ARG A 258 5.14 -29.09 12.91
C ARG A 258 5.30 -27.74 13.59
N SER A 259 5.46 -26.66 12.83
CA SER A 259 5.64 -25.31 13.37
C SER A 259 4.39 -24.71 14.02
N SER A 260 3.19 -25.23 13.74
CA SER A 260 1.93 -24.66 14.23
C SER A 260 0.75 -25.61 14.10
N ARG A 261 -0.14 -25.59 15.10
CA ARG A 261 -1.41 -26.33 15.05
C ARG A 261 -2.37 -25.85 13.94
N PHE A 262 -2.22 -24.62 13.46
CA PHE A 262 -3.09 -24.00 12.44
C PHE A 262 -2.50 -24.04 11.03
N ALA A 263 -1.17 -24.09 10.91
CA ALA A 263 -0.50 -24.07 9.63
C ALA A 263 -0.76 -25.38 8.88
N ARG A 264 -1.36 -25.30 7.69
CA ARG A 264 -1.46 -26.45 6.77
C ARG A 264 -0.91 -26.06 5.42
N LEU A 265 0.22 -26.67 5.05
CA LEU A 265 0.80 -26.54 3.72
C LEU A 265 -0.23 -27.00 2.67
N GLN A 266 -0.47 -26.15 1.68
CA GLN A 266 -1.41 -26.41 0.58
C GLN A 266 -0.68 -26.72 -0.72
N ALA A 267 0.41 -26.01 -1.01
CA ALA A 267 1.19 -26.19 -2.22
C ALA A 267 2.58 -25.55 -2.10
N ILE A 268 3.53 -26.04 -2.90
CA ILE A 268 4.82 -25.41 -3.15
C ILE A 268 4.93 -25.22 -4.66
N LYS A 269 5.08 -23.96 -5.11
CA LYS A 269 5.28 -23.64 -6.52
C LYS A 269 6.68 -23.09 -6.75
N CYS A 270 7.46 -23.76 -7.57
CA CYS A 270 8.86 -23.44 -7.76
C CYS A 270 9.12 -22.73 -9.09
N SER A 271 9.93 -21.66 -9.07
CA SER A 271 10.40 -20.95 -10.25
C SER A 271 11.93 -20.89 -10.27
N LEU A 272 12.54 -21.24 -11.39
CA LEU A 272 13.99 -21.21 -11.58
C LEU A 272 14.43 -19.91 -12.26
N ALA A 273 15.61 -19.41 -11.86
CA ALA A 273 16.35 -18.37 -12.58
C ALA A 273 17.83 -18.75 -12.60
N GLY A 274 18.24 -19.45 -13.66
CA GLY A 274 19.58 -20.06 -13.72
C GLY A 274 19.75 -21.09 -12.60
N ARG A 275 20.72 -20.85 -11.71
CA ARG A 275 21.02 -21.72 -10.55
C ARG A 275 20.31 -21.32 -9.26
N ASN A 276 19.42 -20.32 -9.32
CA ASN A 276 18.61 -19.89 -8.19
C ASN A 276 17.20 -20.50 -8.31
N LEU A 277 16.67 -20.97 -7.19
CA LEU A 277 15.33 -21.53 -7.08
C LEU A 277 14.49 -20.70 -6.10
N TYR A 278 13.34 -20.22 -6.57
CA TYR A 278 12.35 -19.50 -5.77
C TYR A 278 11.18 -20.43 -5.47
N MET A 279 10.94 -20.73 -4.21
CA MET A 279 10.00 -21.78 -3.79
C MET A 279 8.81 -21.14 -3.09
N ARG A 280 7.69 -20.94 -3.76
CA ARG A 280 6.51 -20.26 -3.19
C ARG A 280 5.64 -21.25 -2.43
N PHE A 281 5.80 -21.28 -1.12
CA PHE A 281 4.95 -22.04 -0.20
C PHE A 281 3.63 -21.31 -0.01
N ARG A 282 2.53 -22.05 -0.13
CA ARG A 282 1.17 -21.60 0.15
C ARG A 282 0.60 -22.41 1.30
N CYS A 283 0.01 -21.75 2.29
CA CYS A 283 -0.44 -22.39 3.53
C CYS A 283 -1.69 -21.70 4.09
N SER A 284 -2.61 -22.48 4.68
CA SER A 284 -3.71 -21.95 5.49
C SER A 284 -3.24 -21.59 6.90
N THR A 285 -3.72 -20.49 7.45
CA THR A 285 -3.21 -19.93 8.71
C THR A 285 -4.29 -19.73 9.79
N GLY A 286 -5.46 -20.34 9.62
CA GLY A 286 -6.63 -20.07 10.46
C GLY A 286 -7.09 -18.62 10.29
N ASP A 287 -7.43 -17.96 11.39
CA ASP A 287 -7.88 -16.56 11.37
C ASP A 287 -6.73 -15.54 11.40
N ALA A 288 -5.49 -16.00 11.60
CA ALA A 288 -4.33 -15.12 11.55
C ALA A 288 -3.98 -14.80 10.09
N MET A 289 -3.52 -13.57 9.84
CA MET A 289 -2.88 -13.22 8.57
C MET A 289 -1.65 -14.13 8.31
N GLY A 290 -0.97 -14.55 9.38
CA GLY A 290 -0.15 -15.77 9.36
C GLY A 290 1.27 -15.64 8.84
N MET A 291 1.76 -14.43 8.56
CA MET A 291 3.10 -14.24 7.98
C MET A 291 4.25 -14.82 8.79
N ASN A 292 4.24 -14.68 10.11
CA ASN A 292 5.25 -15.28 10.99
C ASN A 292 5.12 -16.81 11.03
N MET A 293 3.89 -17.31 10.97
CA MET A 293 3.59 -18.74 10.99
C MET A 293 4.13 -19.43 9.72
N VAL A 294 3.86 -18.85 8.55
CA VAL A 294 4.35 -19.39 7.27
C VAL A 294 5.87 -19.31 7.19
N SER A 295 6.49 -18.22 7.66
CA SER A 295 7.96 -18.12 7.70
C SER A 295 8.60 -19.22 8.55
N LYS A 296 8.04 -19.54 9.73
CA LYS A 296 8.53 -20.64 10.58
C LYS A 296 8.35 -22.01 9.90
N GLY A 297 7.20 -22.24 9.27
CA GLY A 297 6.96 -23.48 8.52
C GLY A 297 7.94 -23.66 7.36
N VAL A 298 8.24 -22.58 6.62
CA VAL A 298 9.27 -22.61 5.57
C VAL A 298 10.64 -22.94 6.14
N GLN A 299 11.03 -22.32 7.27
CA GLN A 299 12.33 -22.60 7.89
C GLN A 299 12.47 -24.09 8.22
N ASN A 300 11.45 -24.71 8.81
CA ASN A 300 11.47 -26.15 9.11
C ASN A 300 11.67 -27.01 7.85
N VAL A 301 11.05 -26.64 6.73
CA VAL A 301 11.25 -27.37 5.46
C VAL A 301 12.66 -27.16 4.93
N LEU A 302 13.20 -25.94 5.02
CA LEU A 302 14.59 -25.68 4.62
C LEU A 302 15.57 -26.48 5.46
N ASP A 303 15.38 -26.53 6.78
CA ASP A 303 16.21 -27.31 7.70
C ASP A 303 16.12 -28.83 7.40
N TYR A 304 14.92 -29.30 7.06
CA TYR A 304 14.70 -30.69 6.63
C TYR A 304 15.47 -31.01 5.34
N LEU A 305 15.38 -30.13 4.33
CA LEU A 305 16.02 -30.31 3.02
C LEU A 305 17.55 -30.30 3.07
N GLN A 306 18.17 -29.68 4.09
CA GLN A 306 19.63 -29.66 4.25
C GLN A 306 20.24 -31.06 4.38
N THR A 307 19.44 -32.07 4.75
CA THR A 307 19.91 -33.46 4.84
C THR A 307 20.22 -34.05 3.45
N ASP A 308 19.32 -33.84 2.48
CA ASP A 308 19.42 -34.43 1.12
C ASP A 308 20.05 -33.46 0.10
N PHE A 309 20.04 -32.16 0.43
CA PHE A 309 20.62 -31.08 -0.37
C PHE A 309 21.60 -30.25 0.48
N PRO A 310 22.70 -30.83 1.00
CA PRO A 310 23.67 -30.13 1.84
C PRO A 310 24.44 -29.03 1.08
N ASP A 311 24.39 -29.08 -0.26
CA ASP A 311 24.95 -28.08 -1.18
C ASP A 311 24.01 -26.88 -1.42
N MET A 312 22.84 -26.85 -0.79
CA MET A 312 21.85 -25.78 -0.91
C MET A 312 22.26 -24.55 -0.09
N ASP A 313 22.57 -23.46 -0.78
CA ASP A 313 22.81 -22.14 -0.18
C ASP A 313 21.49 -21.37 -0.02
N VAL A 314 21.02 -21.20 1.22
CA VAL A 314 19.80 -20.42 1.52
C VAL A 314 20.14 -18.94 1.53
N VAL A 315 19.92 -18.29 0.38
CA VAL A 315 20.22 -16.86 0.20
C VAL A 315 19.27 -15.96 1.01
N SER A 316 17.97 -16.29 1.04
CA SER A 316 16.99 -15.55 1.84
C SER A 316 15.70 -16.34 2.02
N ILE A 317 15.07 -16.22 3.20
CA ILE A 317 13.73 -16.77 3.45
C ILE A 317 12.62 -16.04 2.68
N SER A 318 12.92 -14.86 2.14
CA SER A 318 11.98 -14.03 1.37
C SER A 318 12.66 -13.47 0.12
N GLY A 319 12.69 -14.26 -0.95
CA GLY A 319 13.21 -13.90 -2.27
C GLY A 319 12.27 -13.05 -3.13
N ASN A 320 11.38 -12.26 -2.52
CA ASN A 320 10.37 -11.42 -3.18
C ASN A 320 9.37 -12.12 -4.12
N PHE A 321 9.40 -13.45 -4.26
CA PHE A 321 8.44 -14.22 -5.06
C PHE A 321 7.14 -14.56 -4.29
N CYS A 322 6.99 -14.09 -3.04
CA CYS A 322 5.77 -14.31 -2.27
C CYS A 322 4.51 -13.63 -2.87
N SER A 323 4.45 -12.37 -3.27
CA SER A 323 5.30 -11.20 -2.95
C SER A 323 4.63 -10.38 -1.84
N ASP A 324 5.38 -9.97 -0.81
CA ASP A 324 4.80 -9.27 0.34
C ASP A 324 5.08 -7.76 0.30
N LYS A 325 4.01 -6.95 0.32
CA LYS A 325 4.06 -5.48 0.30
C LYS A 325 4.75 -4.90 -0.94
N LYS A 326 4.71 -5.60 -2.07
CA LYS A 326 5.09 -5.08 -3.40
C LYS A 326 4.05 -5.49 -4.44
N PRO A 327 3.73 -4.62 -5.41
CA PRO A 327 2.89 -5.00 -6.54
C PRO A 327 3.59 -6.10 -7.34
N ALA A 328 2.90 -7.21 -7.59
CA ALA A 328 3.46 -8.34 -8.31
C ALA A 328 2.37 -9.13 -9.03
N ALA A 329 2.60 -9.45 -10.31
CA ALA A 329 1.67 -10.22 -11.13
C ALA A 329 1.38 -11.61 -10.53
N VAL A 330 2.34 -12.22 -9.83
CA VAL A 330 2.15 -13.51 -9.16
C VAL A 330 1.03 -13.47 -8.11
N ASN A 331 0.87 -12.36 -7.38
CA ASN A 331 -0.22 -12.21 -6.42
C ASN A 331 -1.56 -12.03 -7.13
N TRP A 332 -1.58 -11.32 -8.26
CA TRP A 332 -2.78 -11.11 -9.06
C TRP A 332 -3.29 -12.40 -9.70
N ILE A 333 -2.37 -13.20 -10.27
CA ILE A 333 -2.72 -14.42 -11.02
C ILE A 333 -3.01 -15.60 -10.08
N GLU A 334 -2.17 -15.81 -9.07
CA GLU A 334 -2.23 -17.01 -8.23
C GLU A 334 -2.95 -16.78 -6.89
N GLY A 335 -3.30 -15.53 -6.60
CA GLY A 335 -3.80 -15.12 -5.29
C GLY A 335 -2.72 -15.07 -4.20
N ARG A 336 -3.08 -14.43 -3.09
CA ARG A 336 -2.34 -14.39 -1.83
C ARG A 336 -3.25 -13.93 -0.69
N GLY A 337 -3.26 -14.63 0.43
CA GLY A 337 -4.22 -14.36 1.50
C GLY A 337 -5.61 -14.83 1.08
N LYS A 338 -6.59 -13.93 1.06
CA LYS A 338 -7.97 -14.23 0.69
C LYS A 338 -8.25 -13.73 -0.73
N SER A 339 -8.68 -14.62 -1.62
CA SER A 339 -9.25 -14.26 -2.92
C SER A 339 -10.77 -14.23 -2.78
N VAL A 340 -11.39 -13.09 -3.03
CA VAL A 340 -12.83 -12.86 -2.79
C VAL A 340 -13.47 -12.27 -4.03
N VAL A 341 -14.69 -12.69 -4.32
CA VAL A 341 -15.58 -12.07 -5.30
C VAL A 341 -16.86 -11.60 -4.59
N CYS A 342 -17.39 -10.46 -5.02
CA CYS A 342 -18.63 -9.89 -4.50
C CYS A 342 -19.46 -9.35 -5.66
N GLU A 343 -20.78 -9.54 -5.60
CA GLU A 343 -21.72 -9.06 -6.61
C GLU A 343 -22.99 -8.47 -5.99
N ALA A 344 -23.62 -7.55 -6.71
CA ALA A 344 -24.91 -6.97 -6.36
C ALA A 344 -25.63 -6.52 -7.64
N ILE A 345 -26.97 -6.59 -7.63
CA ILE A 345 -27.82 -6.01 -8.67
C ILE A 345 -28.39 -4.72 -8.12
N ILE A 346 -28.09 -3.58 -8.74
CA ILE A 346 -28.64 -2.28 -8.33
C ILE A 346 -29.81 -1.91 -9.24
N LYS A 347 -30.99 -1.66 -8.65
CA LYS A 347 -32.20 -1.34 -9.41
C LYS A 347 -32.07 0.04 -10.07
N GLU A 348 -32.70 0.21 -11.24
CA GLU A 348 -32.55 1.41 -12.07
C GLU A 348 -33.01 2.70 -11.37
N ASP A 349 -34.13 2.63 -10.66
CA ASP A 349 -34.66 3.70 -9.81
C ASP A 349 -33.62 4.11 -8.75
N ILE A 350 -32.98 3.15 -8.10
CA ILE A 350 -31.93 3.40 -7.10
C ILE A 350 -30.67 4.01 -7.72
N VAL A 351 -30.28 3.60 -8.94
CA VAL A 351 -29.16 4.24 -9.66
C VAL A 351 -29.46 5.73 -9.91
N LYS A 352 -30.69 6.06 -10.34
CA LYS A 352 -31.12 7.44 -10.59
C LYS A 352 -31.25 8.24 -9.29
N GLU A 353 -31.94 7.70 -8.29
CA GLU A 353 -32.27 8.42 -7.06
C GLU A 353 -31.11 8.49 -6.08
N VAL A 354 -30.39 7.38 -5.87
CA VAL A 354 -29.29 7.31 -4.91
C VAL A 354 -27.99 7.67 -5.57
N LEU A 355 -27.62 7.04 -6.71
CA LEU A 355 -26.32 7.26 -7.35
C LEU A 355 -26.29 8.47 -8.29
N LYS A 356 -27.45 9.09 -8.58
CA LYS A 356 -27.59 10.31 -9.38
C LYS A 356 -26.95 10.18 -10.76
N THR A 357 -27.13 9.02 -11.40
CA THR A 357 -26.58 8.71 -12.72
C THR A 357 -27.51 7.72 -13.46
N THR A 358 -27.07 7.19 -14.61
CA THR A 358 -27.75 6.14 -15.37
C THR A 358 -26.89 4.88 -15.42
N VAL A 359 -27.55 3.73 -15.62
CA VAL A 359 -26.86 2.44 -15.78
C VAL A 359 -25.87 2.49 -16.94
N GLN A 360 -26.28 3.06 -18.07
CA GLN A 360 -25.45 3.13 -19.27
C GLN A 360 -24.18 3.97 -19.04
N ALA A 361 -24.29 5.12 -18.36
CA ALA A 361 -23.14 5.94 -18.02
C ALA A 361 -22.16 5.21 -17.07
N LEU A 362 -22.67 4.43 -16.12
CA LEU A 362 -21.82 3.63 -15.22
C LEU A 362 -21.07 2.53 -15.97
N VAL A 363 -21.74 1.81 -16.87
CA VAL A 363 -21.13 0.76 -17.67
C VAL A 363 -20.05 1.34 -18.59
N GLU A 364 -20.37 2.43 -19.29
CA GLU A 364 -19.42 3.12 -20.16
C GLU A 364 -18.19 3.61 -19.38
N LEU A 365 -18.41 4.28 -18.23
CA LEU A 365 -17.33 4.73 -17.36
C LEU A 365 -16.44 3.57 -16.90
N ASN A 366 -17.03 2.43 -16.52
CA ASN A 366 -16.26 1.26 -16.10
C ASN A 366 -15.38 0.71 -17.23
N ILE A 367 -15.92 0.61 -18.45
CA ILE A 367 -15.17 0.13 -19.62
C ILE A 367 -14.04 1.09 -19.96
N VAL A 368 -14.34 2.38 -20.11
CA VAL A 368 -13.36 3.37 -20.58
C VAL A 368 -12.28 3.62 -19.51
N LYS A 369 -12.66 3.72 -18.23
CA LYS A 369 -11.73 4.07 -17.16
C LYS A 369 -11.03 2.85 -16.57
N ASN A 370 -11.79 1.89 -16.03
CA ASN A 370 -11.23 0.80 -15.22
C ASN A 370 -10.59 -0.30 -16.09
N LEU A 371 -11.08 -0.52 -17.31
CA LEU A 371 -10.49 -1.49 -18.23
C LEU A 371 -9.50 -0.80 -19.18
N THR A 372 -9.99 -0.03 -20.14
CA THR A 372 -9.14 0.55 -21.21
C THR A 372 -8.14 1.55 -20.64
N GLY A 373 -8.57 2.46 -19.77
CA GLY A 373 -7.69 3.45 -19.14
C GLY A 373 -6.56 2.81 -18.34
N SER A 374 -6.88 1.82 -17.50
CA SER A 374 -5.87 1.06 -16.75
C SER A 374 -4.94 0.24 -17.65
N ALA A 375 -5.44 -0.30 -18.77
CA ALA A 375 -4.61 -1.00 -19.76
C ALA A 375 -3.62 -0.04 -20.45
N VAL A 376 -4.07 1.16 -20.85
CA VAL A 376 -3.19 2.21 -21.42
C VAL A 376 -2.13 2.64 -20.41
N ALA A 377 -2.46 2.68 -19.12
CA ALA A 377 -1.53 3.00 -18.05
C ALA A 377 -0.55 1.85 -17.70
N GLY A 378 -0.72 0.65 -18.27
CA GLY A 378 0.10 -0.53 -17.92
C GLY A 378 -0.13 -1.01 -16.49
N SER A 379 -1.32 -0.78 -15.93
CA SER A 379 -1.67 -1.18 -14.56
C SER A 379 -1.80 -2.71 -14.42
N LEU A 380 -1.21 -3.27 -13.37
CA LEU A 380 -1.33 -4.69 -13.01
C LEU A 380 -2.20 -4.84 -11.77
N GLY A 381 -3.37 -5.46 -11.93
CA GLY A 381 -4.36 -5.68 -10.86
C GLY A 381 -5.17 -4.44 -10.45
N GLY A 382 -4.78 -3.24 -10.88
CA GLY A 382 -5.50 -1.98 -10.62
C GLY A 382 -6.59 -1.67 -11.64
N LEU A 383 -7.46 -2.63 -11.95
CA LEU A 383 -8.60 -2.45 -12.87
C LEU A 383 -9.84 -1.92 -12.12
N MET A 384 -9.68 -0.85 -11.33
CA MET A 384 -10.68 -0.34 -10.38
C MET A 384 -10.57 1.18 -10.17
N LEU A 385 -11.61 1.80 -9.62
CA LEU A 385 -11.71 3.26 -9.49
C LEU A 385 -10.80 3.86 -8.39
N MET A 386 -10.86 3.31 -7.17
CA MET A 386 -10.02 3.67 -6.01
C MET A 386 -9.66 2.41 -5.22
N PRO A 387 -8.51 1.77 -5.49
CA PRO A 387 -8.12 0.51 -4.85
C PRO A 387 -7.35 0.67 -3.53
N ALA A 388 -7.10 1.90 -3.04
CA ALA A 388 -6.27 2.14 -1.85
C ALA A 388 -7.01 1.86 -0.53
N MET A 389 -7.50 0.63 -0.36
CA MET A 389 -8.00 0.06 0.90
C MET A 389 -7.68 -1.45 1.02
N SER A 390 -6.51 -1.90 0.53
CA SER A 390 -6.05 -3.29 0.66
C SER A 390 -4.61 -3.40 1.15
#